data_AF-A0A4Y2MZK9-F1
#
_entry.id   AF-A0A4Y2MZK9-F1
#
_cell.length_a   1.000
_cell.length_b   1.000
_cell.length_c   1.000
_cell.angle_alpha   90.00
_cell.angle_beta   90.00
_cell.angle_gamma   90.00
#
_symmetry.space_group_name_H-M   'P 1'
#
loop_
_entity.id
_entity.type
_entity.pdbx_description
1 polymer ?
#
loop_
_entity_poly.entity_id
_entity_poly.type
_entity_poly.pdbx_seq_one_letter_code
_entity_poly.pdbx_strand_id
1 'polypeptide(L)'
;MKLLILFAFGVLFGSVYCDSKCFNKKFVTCAQYYIKDIEKVYSSCDALKQQARCVYSAALECETSFIPEAYWYGKSVEIMCGKTADYIESYRKCFARAINDSNCQNKYEKIMKDKTTPKEILGGLKDTCKQMDWFGRCLQTHTEDYCGGTVSDYFYDTVVVMVLRLQKLLCTEVLFPADESIYELAISGLPRIMELMIALLNVP
;
A
#
# COMPACT_ATOMS: atom_id res chain seq x y z
N MET A 1 -17.60 -32.32 20.40
CA MET A 1 -16.46 -31.37 20.35
C MET A 1 -15.91 -31.10 18.95
N LYS A 2 -15.90 -32.05 17.99
CA LYS A 2 -15.42 -31.78 16.61
C LYS A 2 -16.30 -30.82 15.78
N LEU A 3 -17.60 -30.72 16.07
CA LEU A 3 -18.53 -29.83 15.34
C LEU A 3 -18.39 -28.34 15.69
N LEU A 4 -17.96 -28.00 16.90
CA LEU A 4 -17.79 -26.60 17.33
C LEU A 4 -16.58 -25.93 16.66
N ILE A 5 -15.55 -26.72 16.33
CA ILE A 5 -14.35 -26.22 15.66
C ILE A 5 -14.70 -25.76 14.23
N LEU A 6 -15.55 -26.51 13.51
CA LEU A 6 -15.98 -26.15 12.14
C LEU A 6 -16.83 -24.88 12.08
N PHE A 7 -17.68 -24.62 13.09
CA PHE A 7 -18.46 -23.40 13.17
C PHE A 7 -17.61 -22.16 13.49
N ALA A 8 -16.59 -22.29 14.35
CA ALA A 8 -15.69 -21.19 14.67
C ALA A 8 -14.90 -20.72 13.42
N PHE A 9 -14.43 -21.65 12.58
CA PHE A 9 -13.78 -21.29 11.31
C PHE A 9 -14.76 -20.63 10.33
N GLY A 10 -16.00 -21.15 10.21
CA GLY A 10 -17.01 -20.55 9.32
C GLY A 10 -17.38 -19.10 9.69
N VAL A 11 -17.47 -18.79 10.98
CA VAL A 11 -17.76 -17.42 11.45
C VAL A 11 -16.57 -16.48 11.23
N LEU A 12 -15.33 -16.93 11.46
CA LEU A 12 -14.12 -16.13 11.21
C LEU A 12 -13.87 -15.86 9.72
N PHE A 13 -14.09 -16.85 8.85
CA PHE A 13 -13.99 -16.64 7.41
C PHE A 13 -15.16 -15.81 6.86
N GLY A 14 -16.36 -15.96 7.45
CA GLY A 14 -17.55 -15.18 7.10
C GLY A 14 -17.42 -13.71 7.46
N SER A 15 -16.84 -13.36 8.61
CA SER A 15 -16.61 -11.96 9.00
C SER A 15 -15.57 -11.29 8.09
N VAL A 16 -14.41 -11.92 7.90
CA VAL A 16 -13.33 -11.36 7.06
C VAL A 16 -13.78 -11.13 5.62
N TYR A 17 -14.61 -12.01 5.07
CA TYR A 17 -15.16 -11.83 3.71
C TYR A 17 -16.18 -10.69 3.61
N CYS A 18 -16.99 -10.48 4.66
CA CYS A 18 -17.90 -9.33 4.76
C CYS A 18 -17.13 -8.01 4.90
N ASP A 19 -16.05 -8.01 5.69
CA ASP A 19 -15.23 -6.84 5.96
C ASP A 19 -14.49 -6.39 4.70
N SER A 20 -13.97 -7.35 3.91
CA SER A 20 -13.35 -7.09 2.60
C SER A 20 -14.33 -6.45 1.61
N LYS A 21 -15.57 -6.97 1.52
CA LYS A 21 -16.60 -6.40 0.64
C LYS A 21 -17.05 -5.02 1.09
N CYS A 22 -17.22 -4.81 2.39
CA CYS A 22 -17.51 -3.50 2.95
C CYS A 22 -16.39 -2.51 2.59
N PHE A 23 -15.15 -2.87 2.90
CA PHE A 23 -13.99 -2.02 2.69
C PHE A 23 -13.87 -1.62 1.22
N ASN A 24 -13.95 -2.58 0.30
CA ASN A 24 -13.90 -2.32 -1.13
C ASN A 24 -14.99 -1.34 -1.57
N LYS A 25 -16.23 -1.52 -1.11
CA LYS A 25 -17.33 -0.62 -1.44
C LYS A 25 -17.07 0.80 -0.93
N LYS A 26 -16.69 0.95 0.34
CA LYS A 26 -16.43 2.27 0.96
C LYS A 26 -15.23 2.96 0.32
N PHE A 27 -14.16 2.19 0.08
CA PHE A 27 -12.96 2.68 -0.58
C PHE A 27 -13.28 3.19 -1.99
N VAL A 28 -13.98 2.41 -2.83
CA VAL A 28 -14.37 2.82 -4.18
C VAL A 28 -15.18 4.11 -4.16
N THR A 29 -16.19 4.22 -3.29
CA THR A 29 -17.00 5.43 -3.17
C THR A 29 -16.14 6.66 -2.83
N CYS A 30 -15.16 6.50 -1.93
CA CYS A 30 -14.24 7.60 -1.62
C CYS A 30 -13.25 7.87 -2.77
N ALA A 31 -12.80 6.81 -3.45
CA ALA A 31 -11.82 6.85 -4.51
C ALA A 31 -12.30 7.52 -5.79
N GLN A 32 -13.60 7.45 -6.08
CA GLN A 32 -14.23 8.14 -7.22
C GLN A 32 -13.94 9.65 -7.26
N TYR A 33 -13.64 10.28 -6.12
CA TYR A 33 -13.37 11.71 -6.06
C TYR A 33 -11.95 12.10 -6.51
N TYR A 34 -10.96 11.22 -6.35
CA TYR A 34 -9.54 11.53 -6.68
C TYR A 34 -8.94 10.64 -7.76
N ILE A 35 -9.50 9.44 -8.00
CA ILE A 35 -9.12 8.54 -9.09
C ILE A 35 -9.96 8.85 -10.32
N LYS A 36 -9.88 10.09 -10.82
CA LYS A 36 -10.36 10.41 -12.17
C LYS A 36 -9.36 9.97 -13.24
N ASP A 37 -8.11 9.80 -12.82
CA ASP A 37 -6.98 9.40 -13.65
C ASP A 37 -6.00 8.64 -12.75
N ILE A 38 -5.92 7.31 -12.92
CA ILE A 38 -5.09 6.43 -12.08
C ILE A 38 -3.61 6.83 -12.17
N GLU A 39 -3.15 7.30 -13.33
CA GLU A 39 -1.77 7.77 -13.51
C GLU A 39 -1.46 9.01 -12.65
N LYS A 40 -2.49 9.80 -12.31
CA LYS A 40 -2.36 11.00 -11.48
C LYS A 40 -2.54 10.75 -9.98
N VAL A 41 -2.98 9.56 -9.57
CA VAL A 41 -3.10 9.23 -8.14
C VAL A 41 -1.75 9.34 -7.43
N TYR A 42 -0.69 8.98 -8.15
CA TYR A 42 0.69 8.99 -7.67
C TYR A 42 1.46 10.25 -8.08
N SER A 43 0.80 11.24 -8.69
CA SER A 43 1.48 12.42 -9.23
C SER A 43 1.42 13.66 -8.33
N SER A 44 0.71 13.59 -7.19
CA SER A 44 0.59 14.73 -6.28
C SER A 44 0.38 14.31 -4.83
N CYS A 45 0.90 15.12 -3.92
CA CYS A 45 0.71 14.93 -2.49
C CYS A 45 -0.74 15.04 -2.03
N ASP A 46 -1.56 15.84 -2.71
CA ASP A 46 -2.99 15.93 -2.40
C ASP A 46 -3.72 14.63 -2.75
N ALA A 47 -3.37 14.00 -3.88
CA ALA A 47 -3.94 12.70 -4.27
C ALA A 47 -3.50 11.60 -3.30
N LEU A 48 -2.24 11.57 -2.87
CA LEU A 48 -1.75 10.60 -1.88
C LEU A 48 -2.40 10.79 -0.50
N LYS A 49 -2.55 12.05 -0.05
CA LYS A 49 -3.28 12.36 1.19
C LYS A 49 -4.73 11.92 1.09
N GLN A 50 -5.36 12.13 -0.05
CA GLN A 50 -6.75 11.72 -0.26
C GLN A 50 -6.88 10.18 -0.32
N GLN A 51 -5.95 9.48 -0.96
CA GLN A 51 -5.88 8.02 -0.93
C GLN A 51 -5.77 7.51 0.51
N ALA A 52 -4.85 8.06 1.30
CA ALA A 52 -4.68 7.67 2.70
C ALA A 52 -5.93 7.92 3.55
N ARG A 53 -6.61 9.06 3.35
CA ARG A 53 -7.91 9.34 3.99
C ARG A 53 -8.96 8.31 3.60
N CYS A 54 -9.04 7.94 2.32
CA CYS A 54 -10.01 6.96 1.85
C CYS A 54 -9.75 5.56 2.40
N VAL A 55 -8.48 5.13 2.48
CA VAL A 55 -8.12 3.87 3.14
C VAL A 55 -8.54 3.90 4.61
N TYR A 56 -8.21 4.96 5.34
CA TYR A 56 -8.53 5.07 6.76
C TYR A 56 -10.04 5.15 7.03
N SER A 57 -10.79 5.94 6.26
CA SER A 57 -12.25 6.03 6.39
C SER A 57 -12.91 4.68 6.11
N ALA A 58 -12.50 3.99 5.04
CA ALA A 58 -13.03 2.68 4.71
C ALA A 58 -12.68 1.64 5.80
N ALA A 59 -11.46 1.70 6.35
CA ALA A 59 -11.03 0.83 7.43
C ALA A 59 -11.88 1.04 8.70
N LEU A 60 -12.15 2.29 9.07
CA LEU A 60 -12.98 2.65 10.22
C LEU A 60 -14.45 2.22 10.03
N GLU A 61 -15.06 2.58 8.90
CA GLU A 61 -16.47 2.31 8.63
C GLU A 61 -16.79 0.81 8.50
N CYS A 62 -15.78 0.00 8.18
CA CYS A 62 -15.89 -1.44 8.04
C CYS A 62 -15.18 -2.21 9.16
N GLU A 63 -14.77 -1.52 10.22
CA GLU A 63 -14.17 -2.11 11.44
C GLU A 63 -13.02 -3.10 11.15
N THR A 64 -12.23 -2.82 10.11
CA THR A 64 -11.15 -3.73 9.67
C THR A 64 -10.03 -3.83 10.71
N SER A 65 -9.27 -4.92 10.69
CA SER A 65 -8.21 -5.12 11.69
C SER A 65 -7.04 -4.13 11.55
N PHE A 66 -6.88 -3.55 10.36
CA PHE A 66 -5.78 -2.66 9.99
C PHE A 66 -6.06 -1.15 10.15
N ILE A 67 -7.07 -0.77 10.95
CA ILE A 67 -7.33 0.64 11.29
C ILE A 67 -6.05 1.35 11.81
N PRO A 68 -5.27 0.77 12.76
CA PRO A 68 -4.06 1.42 13.25
C PRO A 68 -3.03 1.66 12.13
N GLU A 69 -2.80 0.68 11.27
CA GLU A 69 -1.88 0.78 10.14
C GLU A 69 -2.35 1.78 9.09
N ALA A 70 -3.66 1.87 8.84
CA ALA A 70 -4.23 2.87 7.96
C ALA A 70 -4.04 4.30 8.50
N TYR A 71 -4.14 4.49 9.81
CA TYR A 71 -3.85 5.77 10.47
C TYR A 71 -2.36 6.15 10.31
N TRP A 72 -1.44 5.22 10.62
CA TRP A 72 0.00 5.47 10.51
C TRP A 72 0.48 5.65 9.07
N TYR A 73 -0.17 4.97 8.11
CA TYR A 73 0.03 5.25 6.70
C TYR A 73 -0.32 6.70 6.36
N GLY A 74 -1.47 7.21 6.83
CA GLY A 74 -1.82 8.62 6.69
C GLY A 74 -0.77 9.56 7.27
N LYS A 75 -0.22 9.24 8.44
CA LYS A 75 0.89 10.00 9.04
C LYS A 75 2.16 9.97 8.20
N SER A 76 2.50 8.81 7.63
CA SER A 76 3.68 8.65 6.76
C SER A 76 3.55 9.50 5.50
N VAL A 77 2.36 9.50 4.88
CA VAL A 77 2.05 10.38 3.75
C VAL A 77 2.13 11.85 4.16
N GLU A 78 1.59 12.24 5.31
CA GLU A 78 1.69 13.63 5.82
C GLU A 78 3.14 14.08 6.02
N ILE A 79 4.00 13.22 6.57
CA ILE A 79 5.43 13.50 6.78
C ILE A 79 6.12 13.73 5.43
N MET A 80 5.94 12.80 4.48
CA MET A 80 6.58 12.85 3.16
C MET A 80 6.05 14.02 2.29
N CYS A 81 4.78 14.36 2.46
CA CYS A 81 4.10 15.44 1.74
C CYS A 81 4.01 16.76 2.51
N GLY A 82 4.72 16.86 3.63
CA GLY A 82 4.83 18.06 4.45
C GLY A 82 6.22 18.67 4.29
N LYS A 83 6.33 19.98 4.53
CA LYS A 83 7.63 20.67 4.66
C LYS A 83 8.27 20.48 6.04
N THR A 84 7.67 19.64 6.88
CA THR A 84 7.86 19.64 8.34
C THR A 84 8.96 18.72 8.84
N ALA A 85 9.52 17.84 8.00
CA ALA A 85 10.61 16.96 8.40
C ALA A 85 11.89 17.32 7.65
N ASP A 86 12.66 18.27 8.22
CA ASP A 86 13.95 18.73 7.68
C ASP A 86 14.88 17.56 7.32
N TYR A 87 14.82 16.46 8.07
CA TYR A 87 15.63 15.27 7.84
C TYR A 87 15.21 14.50 6.58
N ILE A 88 13.93 14.19 6.39
CA ILE A 88 13.49 13.49 5.16
C ILE A 88 13.74 14.36 3.94
N GLU A 89 13.45 15.66 4.05
CA GLU A 89 13.65 16.59 2.94
C GLU A 89 15.13 16.67 2.53
N SER A 90 16.04 16.74 3.51
CA SER A 90 17.49 16.78 3.27
C SER A 90 18.02 15.54 2.54
N TYR A 91 17.38 14.38 2.73
CA TYR A 91 17.77 13.11 2.11
C TYR A 91 16.83 12.66 0.99
N ARG A 92 15.81 13.44 0.61
CA ARG A 92 14.78 13.07 -0.38
C ARG A 92 15.40 12.62 -1.70
N LYS A 93 16.38 13.36 -2.22
CA LYS A 93 17.12 13.00 -3.45
C LYS A 93 17.88 11.69 -3.31
N CYS A 94 18.43 11.42 -2.13
CA CYS A 94 19.13 10.17 -1.86
C CYS A 94 18.16 8.99 -1.89
N PHE A 95 17.05 9.09 -1.15
CA PHE A 95 15.99 8.08 -1.17
C PHE A 95 15.43 7.86 -2.57
N ALA A 96 15.15 8.95 -3.31
CA ALA A 96 14.64 8.85 -4.69
C ALA A 96 15.59 8.03 -5.57
N ARG A 97 16.89 8.30 -5.47
CA ARG A 97 17.91 7.55 -6.19
C ARG A 97 17.99 6.09 -5.72
N ALA A 98 18.00 5.86 -4.41
CA ALA A 98 18.04 4.51 -3.84
C ALA A 98 16.88 3.64 -4.32
N ILE A 99 15.70 4.22 -4.53
CA ILE A 99 14.53 3.50 -5.02
C ILE A 99 14.54 3.35 -6.54
N ASN A 100 14.81 4.44 -7.28
CA ASN A 100 14.78 4.44 -8.75
C ASN A 100 15.92 3.61 -9.38
N ASP A 101 17.12 3.62 -8.78
CA ASP A 101 18.28 2.85 -9.29
C ASP A 101 18.26 1.39 -8.81
N SER A 102 17.24 0.98 -8.04
CA SER A 102 17.18 -0.34 -7.44
C SER A 102 16.55 -1.39 -8.35
N ASN A 103 16.94 -2.65 -8.12
CA ASN A 103 16.22 -3.80 -8.67
C ASN A 103 14.84 -3.99 -8.04
N CYS A 104 14.48 -3.22 -7.00
CA CYS A 104 13.19 -3.31 -6.33
C CYS A 104 12.05 -2.97 -7.29
N GLN A 105 12.16 -1.82 -7.99
CA GLN A 105 11.17 -1.38 -8.97
C GLN A 105 11.07 -2.35 -10.15
N ASN A 106 12.21 -2.78 -10.69
CA ASN A 106 12.26 -3.73 -11.81
C ASN A 106 11.49 -5.03 -11.54
N LYS A 107 11.53 -5.54 -10.31
CA LYS A 107 10.78 -6.76 -9.96
C LYS A 107 9.28 -6.50 -9.91
N TYR A 108 8.86 -5.37 -9.36
CA TYR A 108 7.45 -4.97 -9.34
C TYR A 108 6.91 -4.78 -10.77
N GLU A 109 7.64 -4.03 -11.60
CA GLU A 109 7.29 -3.83 -13.00
C GLU A 109 7.17 -5.14 -13.76
N LYS A 110 8.11 -6.08 -13.57
CA LYS A 110 8.04 -7.42 -14.17
C LYS A 110 6.81 -8.21 -13.73
N ILE A 111 6.42 -8.11 -12.46
CA ILE A 111 5.20 -8.77 -11.98
C ILE A 111 3.97 -8.15 -12.61
N MET A 112 3.93 -6.82 -12.74
CA MET A 112 2.76 -6.10 -13.26
C MET A 112 2.72 -6.01 -14.79
N LYS A 113 3.80 -6.37 -15.46
CA LYS A 113 3.96 -6.27 -16.91
C LYS A 113 2.84 -7.02 -17.64
N ASP A 114 2.30 -6.37 -18.68
CA ASP A 114 1.31 -6.92 -19.61
C ASP A 114 -0.04 -7.34 -18.97
N LYS A 115 -0.29 -6.98 -17.71
CA LYS A 115 -1.56 -7.23 -17.02
C LYS A 115 -2.55 -6.11 -17.31
N THR A 116 -3.62 -6.43 -18.00
CA THR A 116 -4.55 -5.40 -18.50
C THR A 116 -6.00 -5.64 -18.08
N THR A 117 -6.38 -6.89 -17.82
CA THR A 117 -7.73 -7.20 -17.33
C THR A 117 -7.79 -7.12 -15.80
N PRO A 118 -8.97 -6.85 -15.19
CA PRO A 118 -9.13 -6.84 -13.74
C PRO A 118 -8.63 -8.12 -13.06
N LYS A 119 -8.88 -9.27 -13.69
CA LYS A 119 -8.40 -10.59 -13.24
C LYS A 119 -6.87 -10.67 -13.24
N GLU A 120 -6.23 -10.25 -14.33
CA GLU A 120 -4.77 -10.27 -14.44
C GLU A 120 -4.13 -9.32 -13.44
N ILE A 121 -4.65 -8.10 -13.32
CA ILE A 121 -4.19 -7.09 -12.37
C ILE A 121 -4.31 -7.62 -10.94
N LEU A 122 -5.47 -8.18 -10.57
CA LEU A 122 -5.66 -8.81 -9.27
C LEU A 122 -4.66 -9.94 -9.02
N GLY A 123 -4.43 -10.80 -10.03
CA GLY A 123 -3.42 -11.85 -9.96
C GLY A 123 -2.00 -11.30 -9.74
N GLY A 124 -1.62 -10.25 -10.47
CA GLY A 124 -0.33 -9.58 -10.31
C GLY A 124 -0.14 -8.93 -8.94
N LEU A 125 -1.20 -8.35 -8.38
CA LEU A 125 -1.16 -7.79 -7.04
C LEU A 125 -1.09 -8.88 -5.97
N LYS A 126 -1.80 -9.99 -6.13
CA LYS A 126 -1.65 -11.17 -5.27
C LYS A 126 -0.21 -11.72 -5.34
N ASP A 127 0.41 -11.73 -6.51
CA ASP A 127 1.81 -12.16 -6.65
C ASP A 127 2.79 -11.16 -6.03
N THR A 128 2.51 -9.87 -6.17
CA THR A 128 3.24 -8.80 -5.50
C THR A 128 3.15 -8.94 -3.97
N CYS A 129 1.96 -9.25 -3.44
CA CYS A 129 1.72 -9.51 -2.02
C CYS A 129 2.62 -10.64 -1.46
N LYS A 130 2.85 -11.70 -2.24
CA LYS A 130 3.75 -12.81 -1.84
C LYS A 130 5.23 -12.37 -1.74
N GLN A 131 5.59 -11.22 -2.32
CA GLN A 131 6.95 -10.71 -2.37
C GLN A 131 7.18 -9.52 -1.40
N MET A 132 6.22 -9.17 -0.54
CA MET A 132 6.30 -7.99 0.35
C MET A 132 7.56 -7.95 1.21
N ASP A 133 7.96 -9.09 1.79
CA ASP A 133 9.18 -9.16 2.60
C ASP A 133 10.45 -8.91 1.77
N TRP A 134 10.45 -9.35 0.51
CA TRP A 134 11.54 -9.08 -0.40
C TRP A 134 11.60 -7.59 -0.76
N PHE A 135 10.46 -6.95 -1.03
CA PHE A 135 10.42 -5.51 -1.33
C PHE A 135 10.90 -4.69 -0.14
N GLY A 136 10.46 -5.02 1.08
CA GLY A 136 10.92 -4.33 2.29
C GLY A 136 12.43 -4.41 2.47
N ARG A 137 13.00 -5.62 2.40
CA ARG A 137 14.47 -5.79 2.48
C ARG A 137 15.20 -5.06 1.34
N CYS A 138 14.68 -5.15 0.13
CA CYS A 138 15.27 -4.48 -1.03
C CYS A 138 15.35 -2.96 -0.82
N LEU A 139 14.26 -2.35 -0.38
CA LEU A 139 14.21 -0.91 -0.09
C LEU A 139 15.16 -0.51 1.04
N GLN A 140 15.24 -1.31 2.11
CA GLN A 140 16.15 -1.05 3.23
C GLN A 140 17.62 -1.12 2.80
N THR A 141 18.03 -2.22 2.14
CA THR A 141 19.41 -2.43 1.71
C THR A 141 19.86 -1.36 0.72
N HIS A 142 19.06 -1.07 -0.31
CA HIS A 142 19.45 -0.04 -1.27
C HIS A 142 19.50 1.35 -0.65
N THR A 143 18.62 1.65 0.30
CA THR A 143 18.68 2.93 1.02
C THR A 143 19.92 3.02 1.91
N GLU A 144 20.30 1.91 2.55
CA GLU A 144 21.54 1.83 3.35
C GLU A 144 22.77 2.03 2.47
N ASP A 145 22.84 1.37 1.32
CA ASP A 145 23.96 1.47 0.38
C ASP A 145 24.17 2.89 -0.17
N TYR A 146 23.06 3.60 -0.45
CA TYR A 146 23.12 4.94 -1.07
C TYR A 146 23.15 6.09 -0.07
N CYS A 147 22.45 5.95 1.07
CA CYS A 147 22.21 7.04 2.01
C CYS A 147 22.90 6.85 3.37
N GLY A 148 23.44 5.66 3.63
CA GLY A 148 24.07 5.28 4.89
C GLY A 148 23.08 4.71 5.91
N GLY A 149 23.59 3.86 6.82
CA GLY A 149 22.79 3.09 7.77
C GLY A 149 21.83 3.93 8.62
N THR A 150 22.31 4.97 9.31
CA THR A 150 21.45 5.81 10.18
C THR A 150 20.30 6.48 9.42
N VAL A 151 20.56 6.93 8.19
CA VAL A 151 19.56 7.58 7.33
C VAL A 151 18.55 6.54 6.84
N SER A 152 19.02 5.34 6.48
CA SER A 152 18.18 4.22 6.08
C SER A 152 17.26 3.77 7.20
N ASP A 153 17.78 3.57 8.42
CA ASP A 153 16.99 3.14 9.58
C ASP A 153 15.87 4.14 9.87
N TYR A 154 16.19 5.44 9.88
CA TYR A 154 15.19 6.48 10.10
C TYR A 154 14.09 6.46 9.03
N PHE A 155 14.46 6.40 7.75
CA PHE A 155 13.48 6.34 6.65
C PHE A 155 12.66 5.06 6.67
N TYR A 156 13.31 3.94 6.96
CA TYR A 156 12.68 2.64 7.01
C TYR A 156 11.64 2.59 8.13
N ASP A 157 12.00 2.99 9.34
CA ASP A 157 11.10 2.95 10.49
C ASP A 157 9.97 3.99 10.39
N THR A 158 10.25 5.17 9.84
CA THR A 158 9.28 6.28 9.77
C THR A 158 8.30 6.13 8.62
N VAL A 159 8.73 5.58 7.48
CA VAL A 159 7.95 5.57 6.23
C VAL A 159 7.77 4.16 5.70
N VAL A 160 8.86 3.45 5.41
CA VAL A 160 8.80 2.17 4.69
C VAL A 160 7.99 1.12 5.49
N VAL A 161 8.28 0.97 6.78
CA VAL A 161 7.63 -0.03 7.67
C VAL A 161 6.14 0.21 7.77
N MET A 162 5.71 1.46 7.89
CA MET A 162 4.30 1.80 8.02
C MET A 162 3.53 1.46 6.75
N VAL A 163 4.08 1.81 5.58
CA VAL A 163 3.50 1.46 4.28
C VAL A 163 3.49 -0.06 4.07
N LEU A 164 4.60 -0.75 4.40
CA LEU A 164 4.71 -2.21 4.31
C LEU A 164 3.67 -2.93 5.17
N ARG A 165 3.48 -2.51 6.42
CA ARG A 165 2.54 -3.14 7.35
C ARG A 165 1.11 -3.01 6.85
N LEU A 166 0.71 -1.80 6.45
CA LEU A 166 -0.61 -1.60 5.84
C LEU A 166 -0.77 -2.48 4.60
N GLN A 167 0.21 -2.51 3.70
CA GLN A 167 0.06 -3.29 2.48
C GLN A 167 -0.02 -4.78 2.75
N LYS A 168 0.71 -5.33 3.73
CA LYS A 168 0.58 -6.74 4.14
C LYS A 168 -0.81 -7.08 4.66
N LEU A 169 -1.43 -6.16 5.40
CA LEU A 169 -2.80 -6.35 5.89
C LEU A 169 -3.82 -6.22 4.77
N LEU A 170 -3.68 -5.22 3.89
CA LEU A 170 -4.49 -5.13 2.66
C LEU A 170 -4.33 -6.37 1.78
N CYS A 171 -3.13 -6.93 1.70
CA CYS A 171 -2.88 -8.19 1.01
C CYS A 171 -3.70 -9.34 1.62
N THR A 172 -3.72 -9.44 2.94
CA THR A 172 -4.34 -10.56 3.67
C THR A 172 -5.86 -10.44 3.75
N GLU A 173 -6.37 -9.25 4.05
CA GLU A 173 -7.80 -9.02 4.32
C GLU A 173 -8.57 -8.55 3.07
N VAL A 174 -7.89 -7.92 2.12
CA VAL A 174 -8.56 -7.34 0.93
C VAL A 174 -8.19 -8.09 -0.34
N LEU A 175 -6.90 -8.16 -0.69
CA LEU A 175 -6.46 -8.66 -1.99
C LEU A 175 -6.48 -10.18 -2.11
N PHE A 176 -6.13 -10.97 -1.09
CA PHE A 176 -6.21 -12.43 -1.19
C PHE A 176 -7.64 -12.96 -1.26
N PRO A 177 -8.58 -12.47 -0.41
CA PRO A 177 -9.99 -12.88 -0.45
C PRO A 177 -10.74 -12.32 -1.67
N ALA A 178 -10.20 -11.29 -2.32
CA ALA A 178 -10.78 -10.68 -3.51
C ALA A 178 -10.95 -11.66 -4.68
N ASP A 179 -12.04 -11.47 -5.41
CA ASP A 179 -12.34 -12.11 -6.69
C ASP A 179 -12.54 -11.04 -7.78
N GLU A 180 -12.86 -11.49 -8.99
CA GLU A 180 -13.02 -10.63 -10.18
C GLU A 180 -14.23 -9.69 -10.11
N SER A 181 -15.12 -9.84 -9.11
CA SER A 181 -16.28 -8.95 -8.93
C SER A 181 -15.93 -7.62 -8.29
N ILE A 182 -14.69 -7.47 -7.79
CA ILE A 182 -14.19 -6.20 -7.27
C ILE A 182 -13.84 -5.28 -8.45
N TYR A 183 -14.37 -4.07 -8.41
CA TYR A 183 -14.10 -3.06 -9.42
C TYR A 183 -12.60 -2.77 -9.53
N GLU A 184 -12.11 -2.66 -10.76
CA GLU A 184 -10.73 -2.29 -11.08
C GLU A 184 -10.29 -1.02 -10.36
N LEU A 185 -11.17 -0.04 -10.21
CA LEU A 185 -10.89 1.21 -9.48
C LEU A 185 -10.48 0.96 -8.02
N ALA A 186 -11.05 -0.06 -7.37
CA ALA A 186 -10.64 -0.45 -6.03
C ALA A 186 -9.20 -0.96 -6.06
N ILE A 187 -8.92 -1.88 -6.97
CA ILE A 187 -7.66 -2.62 -7.07
C ILE A 187 -6.51 -1.69 -7.46
N SER A 188 -6.70 -0.89 -8.50
CA SER A 188 -5.70 0.05 -9.03
C SER A 188 -5.49 1.26 -8.11
N GLY A 189 -6.50 1.57 -7.29
CA GLY A 189 -6.49 2.69 -6.35
C GLY A 189 -5.86 2.39 -4.99
N LEU A 190 -5.69 1.12 -4.61
CA LEU A 190 -5.08 0.76 -3.34
C LEU A 190 -3.63 1.26 -3.25
N PRO A 191 -3.15 1.61 -2.05
CA PRO A 191 -1.75 1.97 -1.84
C PRO A 191 -0.83 0.79 -2.21
N ARG A 192 0.10 1.03 -3.15
CA ARG A 192 1.10 0.05 -3.59
C ARG A 192 2.47 0.57 -3.22
N ILE A 193 3.20 -0.14 -2.37
CA ILE A 193 4.44 0.36 -1.76
C ILE A 193 5.42 0.90 -2.80
N MET A 194 5.69 0.18 -3.88
CA MET A 194 6.65 0.65 -4.87
C MET A 194 6.21 1.96 -5.52
N GLU A 195 4.95 2.06 -5.92
CA GLU A 195 4.41 3.28 -6.54
C GLU A 195 4.29 4.43 -5.57
N LEU A 196 3.91 4.15 -4.32
CA LEU A 196 3.89 5.14 -3.25
C LEU A 196 5.26 5.68 -2.95
N MET A 197 6.26 4.82 -2.84
CA MET A 197 7.60 5.24 -2.49
C MET A 197 8.22 6.05 -3.64
N ILE A 198 8.00 5.64 -4.89
CA ILE A 198 8.36 6.42 -6.08
C ILE A 198 7.64 7.77 -6.08
N ALA A 199 6.32 7.78 -5.84
CA ALA A 199 5.51 9.00 -5.83
C ALA A 199 5.95 9.99 -4.75
N LEU A 200 6.06 9.53 -3.50
CA LEU A 200 6.40 10.37 -2.35
C LEU A 200 7.80 11.00 -2.48
N LEU A 201 8.70 10.39 -3.25
CA LEU A 201 10.06 10.86 -3.45
C LEU A 201 10.25 11.70 -4.72
N ASN A 202 9.33 11.60 -5.68
CA ASN A 202 9.38 12.35 -6.94
C ASN A 202 8.39 13.54 -6.98
N VAL A 203 7.50 13.68 -6.00
CA VAL A 203 6.67 14.89 -5.86
C VAL A 203 7.56 16.07 -5.38
N PRO A 204 7.54 17.21 -6.09
CA PRO A 204 8.37 18.39 -5.78
C PRO A 204 7.96 19.12 -4.50
#